data_AF-A0A538ACN7-F1
#
_entry.id   AF-A0A538ACN7-F1
#
_cell.length_a   1.000
_cell.length_b   1.000
_cell.length_c   1.000
_cell.angle_alpha   90.00
_cell.angle_beta   90.00
_cell.angle_gamma   90.00
#
_symmetry.space_group_name_H-M   'P 1'
#
loop_
_entity.id
_entity.type
_entity.pdbx_description
1 polymer ?
#
loop_
_entity_poly.entity_id
_entity_poly.type
_entity_poly.pdbx_seq_one_letter_code
_entity_poly.pdbx_strand_id
1 'polypeptide(L)'
;MGRRGIIAVAVLAMLAFAGTSAFAQTSALSVRTRQVSFDNSGNTHITVSVTGSAVGATSLDATNFAVTENGKPVSDLTVKPLFQGQTLAVSVVLIMDISGSTGGAAHAAA
;
A
#
# COMPACT_ATOMS: atom_id res chain seq x y z
N MET A 1 -46.40 9.64 -31.38
CA MET A 1 -45.34 9.00 -30.57
C MET A 1 -44.01 9.68 -30.89
N GLY A 2 -43.79 10.82 -30.25
CA GLY A 2 -42.77 11.79 -30.66
C GLY A 2 -41.39 11.46 -30.13
N ARG A 3 -40.37 11.93 -30.86
CA ARG A 3 -38.92 11.89 -30.63
C ARG A 3 -38.43 11.91 -29.16
N ARG A 4 -39.23 12.44 -28.24
CA ARG A 4 -39.02 12.45 -26.78
C ARG A 4 -39.00 11.07 -26.13
N GLY A 5 -39.79 10.11 -26.64
CA GLY A 5 -39.80 8.73 -26.11
C GLY A 5 -38.54 7.94 -26.44
N ILE A 6 -37.93 8.22 -27.58
CA ILE A 6 -36.69 7.57 -28.04
C ILE A 6 -35.49 8.07 -27.21
N ILE A 7 -35.46 9.37 -26.89
CA ILE A 7 -34.39 9.97 -26.09
C ILE A 7 -34.40 9.41 -24.66
N ALA A 8 -35.57 9.22 -24.06
CA ALA A 8 -35.69 8.69 -22.71
C ALA A 8 -35.15 7.25 -22.59
N VAL A 9 -35.40 6.41 -23.60
CA VAL A 9 -34.91 5.02 -23.64
C VAL A 9 -33.39 4.97 -23.85
N ALA A 10 -32.84 5.86 -24.70
CA ALA A 10 -31.41 5.92 -24.95
C ALA A 10 -30.59 6.32 -23.70
N VAL A 11 -31.10 7.26 -22.90
CA VAL A 11 -30.46 7.69 -21.64
C VAL A 11 -30.52 6.58 -20.59
N LEU A 12 -31.64 5.85 -20.49
CA LEU A 12 -31.76 4.72 -19.56
C LEU A 12 -30.81 3.57 -19.92
N ALA A 13 -30.65 3.29 -21.21
CA ALA A 13 -29.72 2.27 -21.70
C ALA A 13 -28.26 2.63 -21.44
N MET A 14 -27.89 3.91 -21.57
CA MET A 14 -26.55 4.39 -21.20
C MET A 14 -26.28 4.33 -19.69
N LEU A 15 -27.26 4.69 -18.86
CA LEU A 15 -27.12 4.59 -17.39
C LEU A 15 -26.96 3.13 -16.94
N ALA A 16 -27.65 2.20 -17.58
CA ALA A 16 -27.52 0.76 -17.30
C ALA A 16 -26.16 0.19 -17.75
N PHE A 17 -25.54 0.74 -18.80
CA PHE A 17 -24.23 0.29 -19.28
C PHE A 17 -23.05 0.87 -18.48
N ALA A 18 -23.22 2.07 -17.91
CA ALA A 18 -22.21 2.71 -17.06
C ALA A 18 -22.02 2.02 -15.69
N GLY A 19 -22.89 1.07 -15.33
CA GLY A 19 -22.80 0.31 -14.08
C GLY A 19 -21.91 -0.93 -14.14
N THR A 20 -21.25 -1.22 -15.27
CA THR A 20 -20.48 -2.46 -15.40
C THR A 20 -19.02 -2.28 -14.97
N SER A 21 -18.69 -2.98 -13.89
CA SER A 21 -17.34 -3.42 -13.49
C SER A 21 -16.38 -2.32 -13.01
N ALA A 22 -16.53 -1.92 -11.75
CA ALA A 22 -15.35 -1.53 -10.97
C ALA A 22 -14.46 -2.78 -10.82
N PHE A 23 -13.54 -2.99 -11.74
CA PHE A 23 -12.49 -3.99 -11.56
C PHE A 23 -11.71 -3.59 -10.31
N ALA A 24 -11.87 -4.34 -9.23
CA ALA A 24 -11.00 -4.21 -8.07
C ALA A 24 -9.57 -4.42 -8.58
N GLN A 25 -8.78 -3.35 -8.63
CA GLN A 25 -7.44 -3.37 -9.17
C GLN A 25 -6.57 -4.23 -8.25
N THR A 26 -6.40 -5.50 -8.62
CA THR A 26 -5.61 -6.43 -7.80
C THR A 26 -4.13 -6.19 -8.05
N SER A 27 -3.41 -5.62 -7.09
CA SER A 27 -1.95 -5.56 -7.14
C SER A 27 -1.37 -6.91 -6.71
N ALA A 28 -0.37 -7.39 -7.46
CA ALA A 28 0.37 -8.60 -7.12
C ALA A 28 0.96 -8.51 -5.70
N LEU A 29 1.05 -9.65 -5.02
CA LEU A 29 1.74 -9.76 -3.75
C LEU A 29 3.23 -9.50 -3.96
N SER A 30 3.81 -8.63 -3.15
CA SER A 30 5.24 -8.33 -3.12
C SER A 30 5.73 -8.36 -1.68
N VAL A 31 6.84 -9.04 -1.46
CA VAL A 31 7.52 -9.15 -0.17
C VAL A 31 8.91 -8.58 -0.33
N ARG A 32 9.29 -7.64 0.54
CA ARG A 32 10.63 -7.04 0.56
C ARG A 32 11.19 -7.02 1.96
N THR A 33 12.35 -7.62 2.17
CA THR A 33 13.11 -7.46 3.41
C THR A 33 13.59 -6.01 3.52
N ARG A 34 13.19 -5.33 4.60
CA ARG A 34 13.59 -3.95 4.89
C ARG A 34 14.84 -3.90 5.75
N GLN A 35 14.91 -4.79 6.73
CA GLN A 35 15.97 -4.82 7.71
C GLN A 35 16.15 -6.23 8.26
N VAL A 36 17.40 -6.58 8.53
CA VAL A 36 17.77 -7.72 9.36
C VAL A 36 18.66 -7.18 10.48
N SER A 37 18.36 -7.55 11.71
CA SER A 37 19.15 -7.15 12.88
C SER A 37 19.27 -8.31 13.85
N PHE A 38 20.35 -8.31 14.62
CA PHE A 38 20.66 -9.33 15.61
C PHE A 38 20.72 -8.67 16.97
N ASP A 39 20.16 -9.31 18.00
CA ASP A 39 20.28 -8.82 19.37
C ASP A 39 21.34 -9.63 20.16
N ASN A 40 21.70 -9.11 21.33
CA ASN A 40 22.68 -9.74 22.21
C ASN A 40 22.15 -11.01 22.90
N SER A 41 20.87 -11.34 22.71
CA SER A 41 20.23 -12.57 23.21
C SER A 41 20.26 -13.69 22.16
N GLY A 42 20.86 -13.45 21.00
CA GLY A 42 20.96 -14.43 19.92
C GLY A 42 19.73 -14.48 19.01
N ASN A 43 18.78 -13.55 19.14
CA ASN A 43 17.62 -13.51 18.26
C ASN A 43 17.94 -12.78 16.97
N THR A 44 17.39 -13.27 15.87
CA THR A 44 17.40 -12.60 14.57
C THR A 44 16.05 -11.94 14.33
N HIS A 45 16.05 -10.63 14.15
CA HIS A 45 14.87 -9.82 13.84
C HIS A 45 14.86 -9.47 12.35
N ILE A 46 13.86 -9.96 11.62
CA ILE A 46 13.67 -9.68 10.19
C ILE A 46 12.44 -8.80 10.02
N THR A 47 12.64 -7.57 9.56
CA THR A 47 11.53 -6.68 9.19
C THR A 47 11.25 -6.81 7.71
N VAL A 48 10.02 -7.20 7.37
CA VAL A 48 9.56 -7.32 5.97
C VAL A 48 8.44 -6.32 5.69
N SER A 49 8.42 -5.81 4.46
CA SER A 49 7.28 -5.11 3.88
C SER A 49 6.52 -6.10 3.02
N VAL A 50 5.23 -6.30 3.30
CA VAL A 50 4.34 -7.11 2.47
C VAL A 50 3.30 -6.17 1.89
N THR A 51 3.20 -6.11 0.57
CA THR A 51 2.29 -5.21 -0.16
C THR A 51 1.55 -5.99 -1.23
N GLY A 52 0.35 -5.54 -1.60
CA GLY A 52 -0.47 -6.17 -2.64
C GLY A 52 -1.92 -6.26 -2.19
N SER A 53 -2.84 -6.39 -3.13
CA SER A 53 -4.29 -6.42 -2.82
C SER A 53 -4.72 -7.70 -2.08
N ALA A 54 -3.88 -8.75 -2.11
CA ALA A 54 -4.09 -9.98 -1.36
C ALA A 54 -3.73 -9.85 0.13
N VAL A 55 -2.92 -8.84 0.50
CA VAL A 55 -2.71 -8.44 1.90
C VAL A 55 -3.96 -7.68 2.31
N GLY A 56 -5.04 -8.42 2.56
CA GLY A 56 -6.33 -7.87 2.93
C GLY A 56 -6.31 -7.22 4.32
N ALA A 57 -7.49 -7.00 4.88
CA ALA A 57 -7.65 -6.48 6.25
C ALA A 57 -7.18 -7.47 7.33
N THR A 58 -6.87 -8.71 6.97
CA THR A 58 -6.43 -9.74 7.91
C THR A 58 -4.96 -9.54 8.26
N SER A 59 -4.67 -9.50 9.56
CA SER A 59 -3.30 -9.44 10.06
C SER A 59 -2.53 -10.68 9.66
N LEU A 60 -1.32 -10.50 9.14
CA LEU A 60 -0.38 -11.60 8.89
C LEU A 60 0.15 -12.15 10.21
N ASP A 61 0.27 -13.47 10.29
CA ASP A 61 0.78 -14.20 11.45
C ASP A 61 1.85 -15.24 11.05
N ALA A 62 2.32 -16.03 12.01
CA ALA A 62 3.40 -17.00 11.79
C ALA A 62 3.07 -18.08 10.75
N THR A 63 1.78 -18.37 10.49
CA THR A 63 1.37 -19.37 9.50
C THR A 63 1.56 -18.88 8.05
N ASN A 64 1.70 -17.56 7.86
CA ASN A 64 1.91 -16.96 6.54
C ASN A 64 3.38 -16.94 6.11
N PHE A 65 4.30 -17.32 7.01
CA PHE A 65 5.74 -17.25 6.76
C PHE A 65 6.39 -18.59 7.06
N ALA A 66 7.40 -18.94 6.26
CA ALA A 66 8.28 -20.06 6.51
C ALA A 66 9.72 -19.56 6.47
N VAL A 67 10.47 -19.86 7.53
CA VAL A 67 11.91 -19.58 7.62
C VAL A 67 12.64 -20.90 7.70
N THR A 68 13.69 -21.05 6.90
CA THR A 68 14.57 -22.22 6.95
C THR A 68 16.00 -21.80 7.25
N GLU A 69 16.67 -22.60 8.04
CA GLU A 69 18.11 -22.50 8.30
C GLU A 69 18.78 -23.75 7.75
N ASN A 70 19.67 -23.59 6.75
CA ASN A 70 20.33 -24.70 6.07
C ASN A 70 19.35 -25.78 5.57
N GLY A 71 18.19 -25.35 5.08
CA GLY A 71 17.13 -26.24 4.56
C GLY A 71 16.25 -26.89 5.63
N LYS A 72 16.50 -26.65 6.93
CA LYS A 72 15.62 -27.11 8.02
C LYS A 72 14.65 -26.02 8.43
N PRO A 73 13.36 -26.31 8.66
CA PRO A 73 12.40 -25.31 9.11
C PRO A 73 12.74 -24.82 10.52
N VAL A 74 12.62 -23.51 10.74
CA VAL A 74 12.69 -22.89 12.06
C VAL A 74 11.28 -22.95 12.66
N SER A 75 11.13 -23.63 13.80
CA SER A 75 9.84 -23.89 14.45
C SER A 75 9.33 -22.72 15.29
N ASP A 76 10.21 -21.93 15.88
CA ASP A 76 9.86 -20.89 16.87
C ASP A 76 9.80 -19.50 16.24
N LEU A 77 9.08 -19.38 15.11
CA LEU A 77 8.90 -18.10 14.43
C LEU A 77 7.82 -17.28 15.13
N THR A 78 8.19 -16.09 15.62
CA THR A 78 7.23 -15.09 16.10
C THR A 78 7.04 -14.02 15.04
N VAL A 79 5.78 -13.78 14.64
CA VAL A 79 5.43 -12.72 13.69
C VAL A 79 4.62 -11.66 14.42
N LYS A 80 5.11 -10.42 14.39
CA LYS A 80 4.43 -9.26 14.95
C LYS A 80 4.19 -8.22 13.85
N PRO A 81 2.93 -7.84 13.58
CA PRO A 81 2.64 -6.72 12.69
C PRO A 81 3.22 -5.43 13.27
N LEU A 82 4.10 -4.76 12.51
CA LEU A 82 4.67 -3.48 12.92
C LEU A 82 3.83 -2.30 12.42
N PHE A 83 3.25 -2.43 11.23
CA PHE A 83 2.36 -1.45 10.63
C PHE A 83 1.47 -2.14 9.60
N GLN A 84 0.16 -1.95 9.69
CA GLN A 84 -0.78 -2.34 8.64
C GLN A 84 -1.36 -1.05 8.08
N GLY A 85 -1.01 -0.75 6.82
CA GLY A 85 -1.56 0.39 6.12
C GLY A 85 -3.05 0.16 5.89
N GLN A 86 -3.89 0.65 6.80
CA GLN A 86 -5.30 0.88 6.48
C GLN A 86 -5.31 1.88 5.32
N THR A 87 -6.03 1.59 4.25
CA THR A 87 -6.26 2.52 3.15
C THR A 87 -7.15 3.65 3.63
N LEU A 88 -6.63 4.51 4.51
CA LEU A 88 -7.21 5.80 4.83
C LEU A 88 -6.60 6.77 3.82
N ALA A 89 -7.45 7.50 3.09
CA ALA A 89 -6.98 8.55 2.21
C ALA A 89 -6.28 9.61 3.06
N VAL A 90 -4.95 9.59 3.08
CA VAL A 90 -4.15 10.63 3.75
C VAL A 90 -3.99 11.78 2.76
N SER A 91 -4.71 12.87 2.98
CA SER A 91 -4.49 14.12 2.25
C SER A 91 -3.31 14.85 2.87
N VAL A 92 -2.18 14.91 2.15
CA VAL A 92 -1.01 15.72 2.54
C VAL A 92 -1.12 17.06 1.81
N VAL A 93 -1.41 18.14 2.54
CA VAL A 93 -1.33 19.50 2.02
C VAL A 93 0.06 20.05 2.33
N LEU A 94 0.93 20.11 1.32
CA LEU A 94 2.21 20.80 1.43
C LEU A 94 2.00 22.30 1.25
N ILE A 95 2.11 23.07 2.33
CA ILE A 95 2.15 24.53 2.27
C ILE A 95 3.62 24.94 2.26
N MET A 96 4.13 25.36 1.10
CA MET A 96 5.46 25.97 0.99
C MET A 96 5.34 27.47 1.21
N ASP A 97 5.98 27.98 2.25
CA ASP A 97 6.20 29.41 2.41
C ASP A 97 7.30 29.86 1.45
N ILE A 98 6.91 30.62 0.42
CA ILE A 98 7.83 31.27 -0.50
C ILE A 98 8.16 32.71 -0.09
N SER A 99 7.76 33.15 1.10
CA SER A 99 8.07 34.48 1.63
C SER A 99 9.48 34.55 2.25
N GLY A 100 10.46 34.03 1.53
CA GLY A 100 11.89 34.27 1.79
C GLY A 100 12.44 35.20 0.72
N SER A 101 12.63 36.47 1.06
CA SER A 101 13.42 37.41 0.26
C SER A 101 14.75 36.76 -0.11
N THR A 102 15.09 36.71 -1.39
CA THR A 102 16.44 36.35 -1.88
C THR A 102 17.44 37.47 -1.56
N GLY A 103 17.50 37.89 -0.30
CA GLY A 103 18.28 39.01 0.20
C GLY A 103 19.59 38.60 0.91
N GLY A 104 20.04 37.36 0.76
CA GLY A 104 21.31 36.89 1.31
C GLY A 104 21.89 35.78 0.44
N ALA A 105 23.13 35.97 -0.02
CA ALA A 105 23.82 35.15 -1.02
C ALA A 105 23.71 33.63 -0.79
N ALA A 106 23.56 32.89 -1.90
CA ALA A 106 23.81 31.45 -1.91
C ALA A 106 25.21 31.20 -1.33
N HIS A 107 25.29 30.52 -0.20
CA HIS A 107 26.56 30.05 0.32
C HIS A 107 27.04 28.96 -0.64
N ALA A 108 28.01 29.31 -1.49
CA ALA A 108 28.78 28.33 -2.22
C ALA A 108 29.41 27.38 -1.19
N ALA A 109 29.16 26.08 -1.37
CA ALA A 109 29.87 25.04 -0.63
C ALA A 109 31.37 25.22 -0.84
N ALA A 110 32.11 25.35 0.27
CA ALA A 110 33.54 25.10 0.32
C ALA A 110 33.75 23.69 0.90
#